data_AF-M2TCQ6-F1
#
_entry.id   AF-M2TCQ6-F1
#
_cell.length_a   1.000
_cell.length_b   1.000
_cell.length_c   1.000
_cell.angle_alpha   90.00
_cell.angle_beta   90.00
_cell.angle_gamma   90.00
#
_symmetry.space_group_name_H-M   'P 1'
#
loop_
_entity.id
_entity.type
_entity.pdbx_description
1 polymer ?
#
loop_
_entity_poly.entity_id
_entity_poly.type
_entity_poly.pdbx_seq_one_letter_code
_entity_poly.pdbx_strand_id
1 'polypeptide(L)' 'IEDQHLSLLNTPGTATFFRPHLSRETTLDLSIATLDLEDKVKDWQTTIEIGSNYYGILFSIQTIKNLVSNPTS' A
#
# COMPACT_ATOMS: atom_id res chain seq x y z
N ILE A 1 -2.65 14.32 -9.19
CA ILE A 1 -2.72 12.84 -9.33
C ILE A 1 -3.60 12.51 -10.53
N GLU A 2 -4.84 13.00 -10.55
CA GLU A 2 -5.78 12.82 -11.67
C GLU A 2 -5.25 13.37 -13.01
N ASP A 3 -4.61 14.54 -13.01
CA ASP A 3 -3.98 15.12 -14.21
C ASP A 3 -2.85 14.25 -14.81
N GLN A 4 -2.35 13.27 -14.05
CA GLN A 4 -1.30 12.34 -14.46
C GLN A 4 -1.83 10.94 -14.77
N HIS A 5 -3.16 10.74 -14.79
CA HIS A 5 -3.79 9.42 -14.96
C HIS A 5 -3.33 8.38 -13.93
N LEU A 6 -3.08 8.86 -12.71
CA LEU A 6 -2.75 8.02 -11.56
C LEU A 6 -3.94 7.99 -10.60
N SER A 7 -4.10 6.87 -9.90
CA SER A 7 -5.10 6.66 -8.86
C SER A 7 -4.44 6.41 -7.52
N LEU A 8 -5.04 6.94 -6.46
CA LEU A 8 -4.62 6.71 -5.08
C LEU A 8 -5.21 5.37 -4.59
N LEU A 9 -4.34 4.46 -4.17
CA LEU A 9 -4.74 3.12 -3.71
C LEU A 9 -4.94 3.04 -2.19
N ASN A 10 -4.46 4.02 -1.43
CA ASN A 10 -4.61 4.03 0.01
C ASN A 10 -6.09 4.01 0.41
N THR A 11 -6.43 3.15 1.36
CA THR A 11 -7.73 3.22 2.04
C THR A 11 -7.81 4.53 2.86
N PRO A 12 -8.79 5.41 2.61
CA PRO A 12 -8.92 6.65 3.36
C PRO A 12 -9.03 6.42 4.87
N GLY A 13 -8.22 7.16 5.63
CA GLY A 13 -8.19 7.06 7.09
C GLY A 13 -7.22 6.00 7.65
N THR A 14 -6.61 5.17 6.81
CA THR A 14 -5.56 4.23 7.24
C THR A 14 -4.22 4.96 7.40
N ALA A 15 -3.66 4.91 8.61
CA ALA A 15 -2.36 5.50 8.91
C ALA A 15 -1.21 4.61 8.43
N THR A 16 -0.06 5.23 8.13
CA THR A 16 1.19 4.54 7.75
C THR A 16 2.33 4.86 8.71
N PHE A 17 2.09 5.75 9.67
CA PHE A 17 3.11 6.25 10.58
C PHE A 17 2.51 6.53 11.96
N PHE A 18 3.22 6.14 13.00
CA PHE A 18 2.92 6.50 14.37
C PHE A 18 4.13 7.14 15.05
N ARG A 19 3.90 7.95 16.09
CA ARG A 19 4.96 8.42 16.98
C ARG A 19 4.37 8.61 18.37
N PRO A 20 5.04 8.18 19.46
CA PRO A 20 4.50 8.27 20.82
C PRO A 20 4.05 9.67 21.31
N HIS A 21 4.50 10.73 20.66
CA HIS A 21 4.15 12.12 21.01
C HIS A 21 3.18 12.79 20.01
N LEU A 22 2.70 12.05 19.01
CA LEU A 22 1.61 12.51 18.16
C LEU A 22 0.30 11.98 18.73
N SER A 23 -0.68 12.87 18.88
CA SER A 23 -2.01 12.53 19.39
C SER A 23 -2.82 11.64 18.46
N ARG A 24 -2.42 11.55 17.20
CA ARG A 24 -3.04 10.72 16.16
C ARG A 24 -1.97 10.23 15.20
N GLU A 25 -2.11 8.98 14.78
CA GLU A 25 -1.33 8.41 13.68
C GLU A 25 -1.62 9.14 12.36
N THR A 26 -0.66 9.12 11.44
CA THR A 26 -0.72 9.89 10.19
C THR A 26 -0.44 9.02 8.97
N THR A 27 -1.01 9.41 7.83
CA THR A 27 -0.69 8.83 6.53
C THR A 27 0.39 9.68 5.88
N LEU A 28 1.61 9.17 5.81
CA LEU A 28 2.75 9.84 5.16
C LEU A 28 3.17 9.13 3.87
N ASP A 29 2.80 7.85 3.73
CA ASP A 29 3.16 7.02 2.60
C ASP A 29 1.96 6.83 1.66
N LEU A 30 2.21 6.94 0.36
CA LEU A 30 1.19 6.83 -0.68
C LEU A 30 1.52 5.67 -1.61
N SER A 31 0.50 4.86 -1.88
CA SER A 31 0.48 3.88 -2.97
C SER A 31 -0.34 4.45 -4.11
N ILE A 32 0.28 4.58 -5.28
CA ILE A 32 -0.34 5.12 -6.48
C ILE A 32 -0.10 4.17 -7.64
N ALA A 33 -1.08 4.06 -8.54
CA ALA A 33 -0.98 3.22 -9.73
C ALA A 33 -1.61 3.93 -10.94
N THR A 34 -1.26 3.47 -12.13
CA THR A 34 -1.99 3.82 -13.35
C THR A 34 -3.38 3.19 -13.35
N LEU A 35 -4.31 3.81 -14.06
CA LEU A 35 -5.72 3.38 -14.12
C LEU A 35 -5.91 1.91 -14.54
N ASP A 36 -5.03 1.39 -15.40
CA ASP A 36 -5.09 0.00 -15.88
C ASP A 36 -4.58 -1.03 -14.86
N LEU A 37 -3.93 -0.58 -13.79
CA LEU A 37 -3.42 -1.42 -12.70
C LEU A 37 -4.25 -1.27 -11.42
N GLU A 38 -4.94 -0.14 -11.21
CA GLU A 38 -5.76 0.13 -10.03
C GLU A 38 -6.72 -1.03 -9.72
N ASP A 39 -7.52 -1.45 -10.70
CA ASP A 39 -8.49 -2.54 -10.54
C ASP A 39 -7.85 -3.92 -10.30
N LYS A 40 -6.54 -4.06 -10.49
CA LYS A 40 -5.80 -5.30 -10.24
C LYS A 40 -5.17 -5.33 -8.86
N VAL A 41 -5.00 -4.18 -8.21
CA VAL A 41 -4.52 -4.15 -6.82
C VAL A 41 -5.65 -4.62 -5.91
N LYS A 42 -5.38 -5.61 -5.07
CA LYS A 42 -6.32 -6.18 -4.11
C LYS A 42 -5.70 -6.19 -2.72
N ASP A 43 -6.59 -6.22 -1.72
CA ASP A 43 -6.23 -6.44 -0.32
C ASP A 43 -5.18 -5.45 0.22
N TRP A 44 -5.24 -4.18 -0.22
CA TRP A 44 -4.35 -3.14 0.27
C TRP A 44 -4.57 -2.91 1.77
N GLN A 45 -3.51 -3.00 2.55
CA GLN A 45 -3.53 -2.83 4.00
C GLN A 45 -2.17 -2.37 4.54
N THR A 46 -2.17 -1.90 5.79
CA THR A 46 -0.94 -1.64 6.54
C THR A 46 -0.63 -2.76 7.52
N THR A 47 0.66 -2.99 7.77
CA THR A 47 1.16 -4.04 8.67
C THR A 47 2.06 -3.45 9.74
N ILE A 48 2.00 -4.01 10.94
CA ILE A 48 2.86 -3.57 12.05
C ILE A 48 4.25 -4.17 11.84
N GLU A 49 5.28 -3.34 11.82
CA GLU A 49 6.68 -3.74 11.79
C GLU A 49 7.36 -3.45 13.13
N ILE A 50 8.04 -4.44 13.70
CA ILE A 50 8.73 -4.29 14.98
C ILE A 50 10.00 -3.46 14.78
N GLY A 51 10.16 -2.40 15.56
CA GLY A 51 11.38 -1.57 15.56
C GLY A 51 11.35 -0.40 14.58
N SER A 52 10.24 -0.21 13.86
CA SER A 52 9.97 0.96 13.03
C SER A 52 8.77 1.73 13.57
N ASN A 53 8.75 3.03 13.30
CA ASN A 53 7.60 3.89 13.53
C ASN A 53 6.73 4.07 12.27
N TYR A 54 7.08 3.36 11.20
CA TYR A 54 6.32 3.21 9.97
C TYR A 54 5.63 1.84 9.95
N TYR A 55 4.38 1.83 9.48
CA TYR A 55 3.70 0.60 9.13
C TYR A 55 4.11 0.18 7.73
N GLY A 56 4.35 -1.12 7.55
CA GLY A 56 4.55 -1.70 6.23
C GLY A 56 3.27 -1.55 5.40
N ILE A 57 3.42 -1.55 4.08
CA ILE A 57 2.29 -1.57 3.14
C ILE A 57 2.31 -2.92 2.43
N LEU A 58 1.16 -3.60 2.43
CA LEU A 58 0.96 -4.89 1.80
C LEU A 58 -0.27 -4.84 0.88
N PHE A 59 -0.12 -5.38 -0.32
CA PHE A 59 -1.21 -5.58 -1.27
C PHE A 59 -0.84 -6.75 -2.20
N SER A 60 -1.84 -7.28 -2.89
CA SER A 60 -1.65 -8.26 -3.96
C SER A 60 -1.97 -7.63 -5.33
N ILE A 61 -1.36 -8.16 -6.38
CA ILE A 61 -1.69 -7.80 -7.75
C ILE A 61 -2.35 -9.02 -8.39
N GLN A 62 -3.63 -8.90 -8.71
CA GLN A 62 -4.35 -9.91 -9.45
C GLN A 62 -3.85 -9.93 -10.90
N THR A 63 -3.27 -11.06 -11.28
CA THR A 63 -2.71 -11.27 -12.61
C THR A 63 -3.51 -12.37 -13.31
N ILE A 64 -3.72 -12.22 -14.62
CA ILE A 64 -4.39 -13.23 -15.47
C ILE A 64 -3.37 -14.29 -15.94
N LYS A 65 -2.07 -14.05 -15.68
CA LYS A 65 -0.95 -14.95 -15.91
C LYS A 65 -0.13 -15.01 -14.63
N ASN A 66 0.23 -16.21 -14.17
CA ASN A 66 1.22 -16.39 -13.11
C ASN A 66 2.48 -15.57 -13.44
N LEU A 67 2.67 -14.44 -12.77
CA LEU A 67 3.88 -13.64 -12.89
C LEU A 67 4.93 -14.25 -11.95
N VAL A 68 5.74 -15.12 -12.53
CA VAL A 68 6.94 -15.75 -11.98
C VAL A 68 6.67 -16.83 -10.91
N SER A 69 7.33 -17.98 -11.08
CA SER A 69 7.43 -19.00 -10.04
C SER A 69 8.27 -18.46 -8.89
N ASN A 70 7.69 -18.34 -7.69
CA ASN A 70 8.48 -18.14 -6.47
C ASN A 70 9.49 -19.30 -6.36
N PRO A 71 10.80 -19.03 -6.26
CA PRO A 71 11.75 -20.10 -6.00
C PRO A 71 11.41 -20.71 -4.63
N THR A 72 11.03 -21.99 -4.62
CA THR A 72 10.92 -22.79 -3.41
C THR A 72 12.30 -22.88 -2.76
N SER A 73 12.38 -22.57 -1.47
CA SER A 73 13.54 -22.83 -0.62
C SER A 73 13.87 -24.32 -0.54
#